data_AF-A0A6L9AB91-F1
#
_entry.id   AF-A0A6L9AB91-F1
#
_cell.length_a   1.000
_cell.length_b   1.000
_cell.length_c   1.000
_cell.angle_alpha   90.00
_cell.angle_beta   90.00
_cell.angle_gamma   90.00
#
_symmetry.space_group_name_H-M   'P 1'
#
loop_
_entity.id
_entity.type
_entity.pdbx_description
1 polymer ?
#
loop_
_entity_poly.entity_id
_entity_poly.type
_entity_poly.pdbx_seq_one_letter_code
_entity_poly.pdbx_strand_id
1 'polypeptide(L)'
;GKSLQEGGAIYNFTGPQAFGVADTGDSVYAIQKQVFEDRKLSLSELKSALDANFGYPVGANPHTPAAKSSLNEQDIYDVVKRIIEQHGALDPAAIKNEVYRQLTSGSAAPVQSGTMSRHEEIRRILENTPCFGNDIDDVDLVARKCALIYCQEVEKYTNPRGGQFQAGIYPVSANVLFGKDVAALPDGRLAKEPLADGVSPRQGKDTLGPTAAANSVAKLDHFIASNGTLYNQKFLPSSLAGENGLRNFSGLIRHYFDKKGMHVQFNVIDRNTLIEAQKNPEQHQDLVVRVAGYSAQWVVLAKEVQDDIISRTEQQLS
;
A
#
# COMPACT_ATOMS: atom_id res chain seq x y z
N GLY A 1 15.92 -46.23 -10.42
CA GLY A 1 14.97 -45.28 -11.01
C GLY A 1 13.89 -44.96 -9.99
N LYS A 2 13.91 -43.75 -9.43
CA LYS A 2 12.85 -43.20 -8.57
C LYS A 2 11.99 -42.23 -9.38
N SER A 3 10.73 -42.04 -9.02
CA SER A 3 9.88 -40.98 -9.61
C SER A 3 10.34 -39.58 -9.17
N LEU A 4 9.80 -38.52 -9.80
CA LEU A 4 10.07 -37.13 -9.40
C LEU A 4 9.64 -36.84 -7.96
N GLN A 5 8.52 -37.43 -7.53
CA GLN A 5 7.95 -37.26 -6.19
C GLN A 5 8.80 -37.95 -5.11
N GLU A 6 9.59 -38.96 -5.49
CA GLU A 6 10.48 -39.72 -4.62
C GLU A 6 11.95 -39.24 -4.69
N GLY A 7 12.21 -38.10 -5.32
CA GLY A 7 13.56 -37.52 -5.44
C GLY A 7 14.39 -38.07 -6.61
N GLY A 8 13.74 -38.58 -7.66
CA GLY A 8 14.41 -39.00 -8.89
C GLY A 8 14.94 -37.86 -9.76
N ALA A 9 14.55 -36.61 -9.50
CA ALA A 9 15.09 -35.43 -10.17
C ALA A 9 16.50 -35.09 -9.68
N ILE A 10 17.33 -34.52 -10.58
CA ILE A 10 18.70 -34.07 -10.24
C ILE A 10 18.67 -32.96 -9.18
N TYR A 11 17.77 -32.00 -9.34
CA TYR A 11 17.57 -30.91 -8.39
C TYR A 11 16.17 -30.99 -7.78
N ASN A 12 16.11 -30.93 -6.45
CA ASN A 12 14.86 -30.93 -5.71
C ASN A 12 14.83 -29.69 -4.82
N PHE A 13 13.74 -28.93 -4.90
CA PHE A 13 13.54 -27.73 -4.08
C PHE A 13 12.15 -27.71 -3.48
N THR A 14 12.01 -27.03 -2.35
CA THR A 14 10.72 -26.60 -1.82
C THR A 14 10.76 -25.09 -1.65
N GLY A 15 9.83 -24.39 -2.29
CA GLY A 15 9.81 -22.93 -2.30
C GLY A 15 8.59 -22.34 -1.59
N PRO A 16 8.66 -22.04 -0.29
CA PRO A 16 7.64 -21.25 0.39
C PRO A 16 7.75 -19.76 0.02
N GLN A 17 6.64 -19.02 0.13
CA GLN A 17 6.57 -17.59 -0.19
C GLN A 17 6.39 -16.74 1.07
N ALA A 18 7.13 -15.64 1.16
CA ALA A 18 6.85 -14.56 2.10
C ALA A 18 5.85 -13.55 1.54
N PHE A 19 5.08 -12.94 2.43
CA PHE A 19 4.11 -11.88 2.16
C PHE A 19 4.39 -10.69 3.08
N GLY A 20 4.14 -9.48 2.59
CA GLY A 20 4.20 -8.25 3.40
C GLY A 20 5.61 -7.80 3.79
N VAL A 21 6.59 -7.93 2.89
CA VAL A 21 7.97 -7.48 3.15
C VAL A 21 8.03 -5.97 3.36
N ALA A 22 7.35 -5.19 2.51
CA ALA A 22 7.25 -3.74 2.67
C ALA A 22 6.49 -3.37 3.94
N ASP A 23 5.34 -4.01 4.20
CA ASP A 23 4.53 -3.77 5.40
C ASP A 23 5.33 -4.04 6.69
N THR A 24 6.10 -5.13 6.73
CA THR A 24 6.95 -5.48 7.87
C THR A 24 8.11 -4.49 8.03
N GLY A 25 8.77 -4.13 6.92
CA GLY A 25 9.86 -3.15 6.92
C GLY A 25 9.41 -1.78 7.43
N ASP A 26 8.32 -1.25 6.86
CA ASP A 26 7.72 0.02 7.27
C ASP A 26 7.26 -0.02 8.72
N SER A 27 6.64 -1.13 9.15
CA SER A 27 6.15 -1.27 10.53
C SER A 27 7.28 -1.27 11.55
N VAL A 28 8.36 -2.02 11.28
CA VAL A 28 9.53 -2.06 12.16
C VAL A 28 10.24 -0.71 12.18
N TYR A 29 10.38 -0.06 11.03
CA TYR A 29 10.97 1.27 10.94
C TYR A 29 10.12 2.31 11.68
N ALA A 30 8.79 2.28 11.54
CA ALA A 30 7.91 3.20 12.24
C ALA A 30 7.94 3.02 13.76
N ILE A 31 8.04 1.78 14.25
CA ILE A 31 8.28 1.50 15.67
C ILE A 31 9.64 2.09 16.10
N GLN A 32 10.72 1.77 15.39
CA GLN A 32 12.05 2.30 15.68
C GLN A 32 12.02 3.83 15.75
N LYS A 33 11.44 4.47 14.74
CA LYS A 33 11.42 5.92 14.59
C LYS A 33 10.53 6.60 15.61
N GLN A 34 9.26 6.23 15.67
CA GLN A 34 8.26 6.99 16.44
C GLN A 34 8.23 6.62 17.93
N VAL A 35 8.64 5.40 18.28
CA VAL A 35 8.63 4.93 19.67
C VAL A 35 10.00 5.11 20.34
N PHE A 36 11.08 4.67 19.69
CA PHE A 36 12.39 4.61 20.34
C PHE A 36 13.25 5.86 20.10
N GLU A 37 13.28 6.38 18.87
CA GLU A 37 14.08 7.55 18.51
C GLU A 37 13.39 8.87 18.86
N ASP A 38 12.27 9.17 18.20
CA ASP A 38 11.56 10.44 18.33
C ASP A 38 10.68 10.47 19.60
N ARG A 39 10.35 9.31 20.17
CA ARG A 39 9.53 9.14 21.38
C ARG A 39 8.19 9.88 21.33
N LYS A 40 7.59 10.00 20.15
CA LYS A 40 6.26 10.59 19.95
C LYS A 40 5.14 9.66 20.43
N LEU A 41 5.43 8.36 20.46
CA LEU A 41 4.51 7.29 20.82
C LEU A 41 5.14 6.41 21.92
N SER A 42 4.34 5.95 22.88
CA SER A 42 4.69 4.79 23.70
C SER A 42 4.26 3.48 23.04
N LEU A 43 4.90 2.35 23.40
CA LEU A 43 4.46 1.02 22.93
C LEU A 43 3.02 0.72 23.33
N SER A 44 2.58 1.16 24.51
CA SER A 44 1.22 0.96 24.99
C SER A 44 0.19 1.76 24.17
N GLU A 45 0.51 3.01 23.82
CA GLU A 45 -0.35 3.81 22.94
C GLU A 45 -0.43 3.21 21.54
N LEU A 46 0.71 2.80 20.97
CA LEU A 46 0.74 2.17 19.65
C LEU A 46 -0.10 0.88 19.65
N LYS A 47 0.11 -0.01 20.63
CA LYS A 47 -0.68 -1.24 20.75
C LYS A 47 -2.18 -0.94 20.86
N SER A 48 -2.56 0.02 21.73
CA SER A 48 -3.96 0.41 21.89
C SER A 48 -4.57 0.94 20.59
N ALA A 49 -3.81 1.72 19.82
CA ALA A 49 -4.27 2.23 18.53
C ALA A 49 -4.45 1.09 17.51
N LEU A 50 -3.54 0.12 17.46
CA LEU A 50 -3.63 -1.03 16.56
C LEU A 50 -4.81 -1.94 16.91
N ASP A 51 -5.00 -2.25 18.20
CA ASP A 51 -6.14 -3.05 18.69
C ASP A 51 -7.48 -2.40 18.33
N ALA A 52 -7.53 -1.05 18.36
CA ALA A 52 -8.70 -0.26 18.01
C ALA A 52 -8.81 0.04 16.51
N ASN A 53 -7.96 -0.52 15.65
CA ASN A 53 -7.87 -0.21 14.23
C ASN A 53 -7.83 1.31 13.95
N PHE A 54 -7.07 2.04 14.78
CA PHE A 54 -6.96 3.49 14.79
C PHE A 54 -8.28 4.27 14.98
N GLY A 55 -9.33 3.61 15.48
CA GLY A 55 -10.68 4.17 15.60
C GLY A 55 -11.53 4.04 14.32
N TYR A 56 -11.06 3.29 13.31
CA TYR A 56 -11.78 3.06 12.06
C TYR A 56 -12.54 1.72 12.13
N PRO A 57 -13.76 1.63 11.56
CA PRO A 57 -14.42 0.35 11.40
C PRO A 57 -13.60 -0.57 10.48
N VAL A 58 -13.62 -1.88 10.76
CA VAL A 58 -12.94 -2.85 9.90
C VAL A 58 -13.61 -2.88 8.53
N GLY A 59 -12.82 -2.79 7.46
CA GLY A 59 -13.33 -2.65 6.10
C GLY A 59 -13.73 -1.22 5.72
N ALA A 60 -13.42 -0.22 6.56
CA ALA A 60 -13.48 1.18 6.15
C ALA A 60 -12.58 1.44 4.94
N ASN A 61 -13.00 2.36 4.07
CA ASN A 61 -12.09 2.91 3.07
C ASN A 61 -11.07 3.80 3.81
N PRO A 62 -9.74 3.63 3.60
CA PRO A 62 -8.70 4.39 4.29
C PRO A 62 -8.74 5.90 4.01
N HIS A 63 -9.45 6.32 2.95
CA HIS A 63 -9.71 7.72 2.60
C HIS A 63 -10.99 8.29 3.23
N THR A 64 -11.83 7.46 3.85
CA THR A 64 -12.98 7.92 4.63
C THR A 64 -12.47 8.39 5.99
N PRO A 65 -12.82 9.60 6.46
CA PRO A 65 -12.44 10.05 7.81
C PRO A 65 -12.86 9.01 8.86
N ALA A 66 -12.06 8.85 9.93
CA ALA A 66 -12.46 8.06 11.09
C ALA A 66 -13.89 8.44 11.49
N ALA A 67 -14.69 7.46 11.95
CA ALA A 67 -16.08 7.69 12.29
C ALA A 67 -16.18 8.85 13.29
N LYS A 68 -16.54 10.05 12.80
CA LYS A 68 -16.90 11.18 13.65
C LYS A 68 -18.21 10.79 14.31
N SER A 69 -18.34 11.00 15.61
CA SER A 69 -19.64 11.05 16.25
C SER A 69 -20.54 11.96 15.40
N SER A 70 -21.60 11.37 14.86
CA SER A 70 -22.45 11.90 13.79
C SER A 70 -22.77 13.39 13.92
N LEU A 71 -22.42 14.17 12.90
CA LEU A 71 -23.21 15.35 12.53
C LEU A 71 -24.00 14.92 11.30
N ASN A 72 -25.33 14.90 11.44
CA ASN A 72 -26.21 14.53 10.34
C ASN A 72 -26.58 15.77 9.52
N GLU A 73 -27.18 15.56 8.36
CA GLU A 73 -27.58 16.62 7.42
C GLU A 73 -28.56 17.62 8.06
N GLN A 74 -29.29 17.20 9.11
CA GLN A 74 -30.19 18.02 9.89
C GLN A 74 -29.44 19.08 10.71
N ASP A 75 -28.30 18.72 11.30
CA ASP A 75 -27.47 19.66 12.08
C ASP A 75 -26.90 20.78 11.18
N ILE A 76 -26.55 20.43 9.94
CA ILE A 76 -26.09 21.38 8.91
C ILE A 76 -27.25 22.28 8.48
N TYR A 77 -28.43 21.69 8.28
CA TYR A 77 -29.65 22.41 7.90
C TYR A 77 -30.08 23.43 8.97
N ASP A 78 -30.02 23.07 10.25
CA ASP A 78 -30.44 23.92 11.37
C ASP A 78 -29.47 25.10 11.63
N VAL A 79 -28.20 24.94 11.26
CA VAL A 79 -27.21 26.03 11.27
C VAL A 79 -27.47 26.98 10.11
N VAL A 80 -27.67 26.45 8.89
CA VAL A 80 -27.96 27.25 7.70
C VAL A 80 -29.28 28.02 7.86
N LYS A 81 -30.31 27.38 8.41
CA LYS A 81 -31.62 27.99 8.65
C LYS A 81 -31.54 29.17 9.61
N ARG A 82 -30.79 29.05 10.72
CA ARG A 82 -30.59 30.16 11.68
C ARG A 82 -29.89 31.36 11.05
N ILE A 83 -28.93 31.14 10.16
CA ILE A 83 -28.19 32.20 9.48
C ILE A 83 -29.09 32.96 8.50
N ILE A 84 -29.92 32.23 7.75
CA ILE A 84 -30.88 32.80 6.80
C ILE A 84 -31.97 33.60 7.54
N GLU A 85 -32.46 33.10 8.68
CA GLU A 85 -33.48 33.78 9.49
C GLU A 85 -32.98 35.09 10.13
N GLN A 86 -31.69 35.17 10.48
CA GLN A 86 -31.13 36.38 11.11
C GLN A 86 -30.72 37.48 10.12
N HIS A 87 -30.37 37.15 8.87
CA HIS A 87 -29.72 38.12 7.96
C HIS A 87 -30.41 38.29 6.60
N GLY A 88 -31.48 37.54 6.32
CA GLY A 88 -32.12 37.53 5.00
C GLY A 88 -31.24 36.88 3.92
N ALA A 89 -31.78 36.73 2.71
CA ALA A 89 -31.15 35.97 1.63
C ALA A 89 -29.80 36.57 1.22
N LEU A 90 -28.72 35.96 1.69
CA LEU A 90 -27.35 36.22 1.25
C LEU A 90 -26.96 35.23 0.14
N ASP A 91 -26.17 35.71 -0.80
CA ASP A 91 -25.52 34.91 -1.86
C ASP A 91 -24.82 33.68 -1.24
N PRO A 92 -24.96 32.46 -1.80
CA PRO A 92 -24.30 31.23 -1.33
C PRO A 92 -22.80 31.38 -1.02
N ALA A 93 -22.08 32.23 -1.76
CA ALA A 93 -20.67 32.51 -1.49
C ALA A 93 -20.46 33.34 -0.22
N ALA A 94 -21.37 34.28 0.07
CA ALA A 94 -21.36 35.08 1.29
C ALA A 94 -21.73 34.24 2.52
N ILE A 95 -22.64 33.27 2.39
CA ILE A 95 -22.98 32.32 3.46
C ILE A 95 -21.76 31.49 3.83
N LYS A 96 -21.02 30.96 2.85
CA LYS A 96 -19.80 30.16 3.10
C LYS A 96 -18.75 30.96 3.87
N ASN A 97 -18.53 32.21 3.47
CA ASN A 97 -17.56 33.08 4.11
C ASN A 97 -18.00 33.53 5.51
N GLU A 98 -19.31 33.75 5.71
CA GLU A 98 -19.88 34.11 7.00
C GLU A 98 -19.85 32.96 8.00
N VAL A 99 -20.17 31.74 7.56
CA VAL A 99 -20.03 30.52 8.36
C VAL A 99 -18.58 30.34 8.79
N TYR A 100 -17.62 30.49 7.87
CA TYR A 100 -16.19 30.43 8.20
C TYR A 100 -15.77 31.54 9.17
N ARG A 101 -16.29 32.75 9.01
CA ARG A 101 -15.97 33.90 9.84
C ARG A 101 -16.52 33.76 11.27
N GLN A 102 -17.78 33.34 11.43
CA GLN A 102 -18.38 33.14 12.76
C GLN A 102 -17.77 31.94 13.51
N LEU A 103 -17.32 30.91 12.78
CA LEU A 103 -16.55 29.80 13.36
C LEU A 103 -15.14 30.23 13.83
N THR A 104 -14.63 31.36 13.34
CA THR A 104 -13.24 31.80 13.60
C THR A 104 -13.11 33.05 14.47
N SER A 105 -14.15 33.88 14.62
CA SER A 105 -14.03 35.22 15.25
C SER A 105 -14.79 35.43 16.57
N GLY A 106 -15.34 34.41 17.22
CA GLY A 106 -16.16 34.57 18.44
C GLY A 106 -15.55 34.00 19.72
N SER A 107 -15.07 34.87 20.61
CA SER A 107 -14.71 34.53 22.00
C SER A 107 -15.96 34.20 22.84
N ALA A 108 -16.34 32.94 22.96
CA ALA A 108 -17.20 32.42 24.04
C ALA A 108 -17.27 30.88 24.00
N ALA A 109 -16.78 30.23 25.06
CA ALA A 109 -16.86 28.79 25.39
C ALA A 109 -16.35 27.82 24.30
N PRO A 110 -15.67 26.71 24.66
CA PRO A 110 -15.04 25.85 23.67
C PRO A 110 -16.11 25.23 22.79
N VAL A 111 -16.23 25.71 21.56
CA VAL A 111 -16.72 24.89 20.45
C VAL A 111 -15.76 23.72 20.41
N GLN A 112 -16.20 22.54 20.86
CA GLN A 112 -15.47 21.31 20.63
C GLN A 112 -15.44 21.11 19.11
N SER A 113 -14.44 21.70 18.44
CA SER A 113 -13.86 21.09 17.27
C SER A 113 -13.59 19.65 17.69
N GLY A 114 -14.34 18.68 17.17
CA GLY A 114 -14.19 17.29 17.62
C GLY A 114 -12.72 16.93 17.62
N THR A 115 -12.14 16.85 18.81
CA THR A 115 -10.70 16.70 18.99
C THR A 115 -10.33 15.40 18.31
N MET A 116 -9.37 15.44 17.40
CA MET A 116 -8.84 14.23 16.76
C MET A 116 -8.58 13.18 17.84
N SER A 117 -9.13 11.97 17.66
CA SER A 117 -8.87 10.92 18.64
C SER A 117 -7.37 10.66 18.68
N ARG A 118 -6.84 10.31 19.85
CA ARG A 118 -5.41 9.95 19.96
C ARG A 118 -5.06 8.82 19.00
N HIS A 119 -5.98 7.89 18.74
CA HIS A 119 -5.80 6.81 17.76
C HIS A 119 -5.68 7.32 16.32
N GLU A 120 -6.48 8.30 15.91
CA GLU A 120 -6.37 8.93 14.59
C GLU A 120 -5.06 9.73 14.47
N GLU A 121 -4.67 10.45 15.52
CA GLU A 121 -3.41 11.18 15.57
C GLU A 121 -2.21 10.22 15.43
N ILE A 122 -2.23 9.10 16.16
CA ILE A 122 -1.22 8.05 16.04
C ILE A 122 -1.14 7.55 14.60
N ARG A 123 -2.27 7.23 13.97
CA ARG A 123 -2.27 6.81 12.56
C ARG A 123 -1.63 7.86 11.66
N ARG A 124 -1.95 9.15 11.83
CA ARG A 124 -1.32 10.23 11.05
C ARG A 124 0.18 10.33 11.27
N ILE A 125 0.68 10.10 12.48
CA ILE A 125 2.11 10.06 12.75
C ILE A 125 2.76 8.91 11.96
N LEU A 126 2.15 7.72 11.98
CA LEU A 126 2.66 6.54 11.25
C LEU A 126 2.60 6.74 9.73
N GLU A 127 1.50 7.27 9.20
CA GLU A 127 1.30 7.55 7.77
C GLU A 127 2.31 8.56 7.20
N ASN A 128 2.76 9.51 8.03
CA ASN A 128 3.78 10.52 7.68
C ASN A 128 5.21 10.07 8.01
N THR A 129 5.39 8.85 8.50
CA THR A 129 6.73 8.29 8.69
C THR A 129 7.32 7.88 7.33
N PRO A 130 8.62 8.13 7.08
CA PRO A 130 9.28 7.63 5.88
C PRO A 130 9.03 6.13 5.67
N CYS A 131 8.78 5.73 4.43
CA CYS A 131 8.41 4.38 4.05
C CYS A 131 9.24 3.89 2.86
N PHE A 132 9.34 2.56 2.76
CA PHE A 132 10.04 1.82 1.72
C PHE A 132 9.53 2.20 0.33
N GLY A 133 10.45 2.30 -0.65
CA GLY A 133 10.10 2.68 -2.02
C GLY A 133 10.40 4.13 -2.39
N ASN A 134 11.14 4.86 -1.55
CA ASN A 134 11.49 6.27 -1.76
C ASN A 134 13.00 6.54 -1.71
N ASP A 135 13.82 5.51 -1.88
CA ASP A 135 15.29 5.56 -1.85
C ASP A 135 15.85 6.13 -0.53
N ILE A 136 15.30 5.69 0.60
CA ILE A 136 15.71 6.14 1.94
C ILE A 136 16.42 4.98 2.64
N ASP A 137 17.75 5.04 2.72
CA ASP A 137 18.59 3.94 3.21
C ASP A 137 18.16 3.40 4.58
N ASP A 138 17.84 4.28 5.53
CA ASP A 138 17.44 3.86 6.88
C ASP A 138 16.16 3.00 6.88
N VAL A 139 15.22 3.28 5.97
CA VAL A 139 13.99 2.49 5.82
C VAL A 139 14.25 1.22 5.03
N ASP A 140 14.96 1.36 3.92
CA ASP A 140 15.20 0.28 2.97
C ASP A 140 16.06 -0.84 3.56
N LEU A 141 17.04 -0.49 4.41
CA LEU A 141 17.88 -1.48 5.10
C LEU A 141 17.12 -2.20 6.22
N VAL A 142 16.12 -1.57 6.83
CA VAL A 142 15.20 -2.27 7.75
C VAL A 142 14.35 -3.27 6.99
N ALA A 143 13.76 -2.87 5.85
CA ALA A 143 13.01 -3.80 4.99
C ALA A 143 13.88 -4.97 4.50
N ARG A 144 15.14 -4.70 4.08
CA ARG A 144 16.12 -5.73 3.73
C ARG A 144 16.36 -6.70 4.88
N LYS A 145 16.56 -6.19 6.10
CA LYS A 145 16.79 -7.02 7.29
C LYS A 145 15.59 -7.90 7.61
N CYS A 146 14.37 -7.36 7.54
CA CYS A 146 13.14 -8.13 7.74
C CYS A 146 13.00 -9.26 6.71
N ALA A 147 13.26 -8.99 5.43
CA ALA A 147 13.24 -10.01 4.38
C ALA A 147 14.29 -11.10 4.60
N LEU A 148 15.51 -10.70 5.03
CA LEU A 148 16.61 -11.63 5.29
C LEU A 148 16.29 -12.61 6.42
N ILE A 149 15.60 -12.18 7.48
CA ILE A 149 15.21 -13.07 8.58
C ILE A 149 14.40 -14.27 8.04
N TYR A 150 13.42 -14.01 7.16
CA TYR A 150 12.66 -15.08 6.52
C TYR A 150 13.54 -15.96 5.63
N CYS A 151 14.30 -15.34 4.71
CA CYS A 151 15.05 -16.10 3.72
C CYS A 151 16.12 -16.99 4.36
N GLN A 152 16.88 -16.44 5.31
CA GLN A 152 17.91 -17.17 6.06
C GLN A 152 17.33 -18.30 6.92
N GLU A 153 16.10 -18.14 7.40
CA GLU A 153 15.44 -19.22 8.13
C GLU A 153 15.04 -20.36 7.18
N VAL A 154 14.44 -20.03 6.04
CA VAL A 154 14.00 -21.03 5.03
C VAL A 154 15.17 -21.86 4.50
N GLU A 155 16.32 -21.25 4.21
CA GLU A 155 17.48 -21.96 3.63
C GLU A 155 18.11 -23.04 4.55
N LYS A 156 17.76 -23.05 5.84
CA LYS A 156 18.25 -24.06 6.81
C LYS A 156 17.62 -25.43 6.61
N TYR A 157 16.49 -25.51 5.91
CA TYR A 157 15.69 -26.72 5.84
C TYR A 157 15.93 -27.55 4.57
N THR A 158 15.74 -28.86 4.70
CA THR A 158 15.77 -29.83 3.59
C THR A 158 14.43 -30.54 3.45
N ASN A 159 14.10 -31.03 2.25
CA ASN A 159 12.86 -31.75 1.98
C ASN A 159 13.04 -33.27 1.86
N PRO A 160 11.96 -34.08 1.98
CA PRO A 160 12.03 -35.54 1.87
C PRO A 160 12.53 -36.09 0.52
N ARG A 161 12.65 -35.25 -0.51
CA ARG A 161 13.22 -35.61 -1.83
C ARG A 161 14.74 -35.43 -1.88
N GLY A 162 15.39 -35.11 -0.76
CA GLY A 162 16.84 -34.86 -0.67
C GLY A 162 17.26 -33.46 -1.15
N GLY A 163 16.30 -32.54 -1.24
CA GLY A 163 16.50 -31.17 -1.73
C GLY A 163 16.55 -30.12 -0.63
N GLN A 164 16.82 -28.87 -1.02
CA GLN A 164 16.90 -27.70 -0.12
C GLN A 164 15.64 -26.82 -0.22
N PHE A 165 15.31 -26.13 0.86
CA PHE A 165 14.27 -25.11 0.87
C PHE A 165 14.86 -23.76 0.44
N GLN A 166 14.20 -23.08 -0.50
CA GLN A 166 14.62 -21.77 -0.98
C GLN A 166 13.46 -20.78 -0.93
N ALA A 167 13.69 -19.61 -0.35
CA ALA A 167 12.65 -18.61 -0.17
C ALA A 167 12.21 -18.00 -1.51
N GLY A 168 10.91 -17.71 -1.62
CA GLY A 168 10.34 -16.84 -2.64
C GLY A 168 9.62 -15.65 -2.02
N ILE A 169 9.50 -14.55 -2.76
CA ILE A 169 8.78 -13.35 -2.33
C ILE A 169 7.89 -12.87 -3.49
N TYR A 170 6.74 -13.51 -3.62
CA TYR A 170 5.73 -13.18 -4.63
C TYR A 170 4.33 -13.59 -4.15
N PRO A 171 3.27 -12.82 -4.49
CA PRO A 171 1.99 -12.98 -3.81
C PRO A 171 0.93 -13.77 -4.58
N VAL A 172 1.09 -13.93 -5.90
CA VAL A 172 -0.03 -14.27 -6.80
C VAL A 172 -1.18 -13.26 -6.56
N SER A 173 -2.36 -13.68 -6.12
CA SER A 173 -3.43 -12.77 -5.64
C SER A 173 -3.69 -12.91 -4.14
N ALA A 174 -2.82 -13.63 -3.42
CA ALA A 174 -3.01 -14.00 -2.03
C ALA A 174 -2.64 -12.87 -1.05
N ASN A 175 -2.00 -11.78 -1.49
CA ASN A 175 -1.79 -10.59 -0.65
C ASN A 175 -3.13 -9.98 -0.18
N VAL A 176 -4.17 -10.05 -1.03
CA VAL A 176 -5.53 -9.65 -0.67
C VAL A 176 -6.14 -10.61 0.35
N LEU A 177 -5.97 -11.92 0.15
CA LEU A 177 -6.52 -12.94 1.05
C LEU A 177 -5.85 -12.93 2.41
N PHE A 178 -4.52 -13.03 2.46
CA PHE A 178 -3.77 -12.98 3.72
C PHE A 178 -3.90 -11.63 4.41
N GLY A 179 -4.08 -10.54 3.67
CA GLY A 179 -4.42 -9.24 4.24
C GLY A 179 -5.65 -9.29 5.14
N LYS A 180 -6.69 -10.07 4.80
CA LYS A 180 -7.93 -10.22 5.58
C LYS A 180 -7.71 -10.86 6.95
N ASP A 181 -6.61 -11.59 7.13
CA ASP A 181 -6.23 -12.25 8.38
C ASP A 181 -5.26 -11.41 9.23
N VAL A 182 -4.87 -10.22 8.75
CA VAL A 182 -3.92 -9.33 9.42
C VAL A 182 -4.63 -8.11 9.99
N ALA A 183 -4.37 -7.81 11.26
CA ALA A 183 -4.87 -6.63 11.95
C ALA A 183 -4.24 -5.34 11.40
N ALA A 184 -4.54 -4.21 12.04
CA ALA A 184 -3.86 -2.96 11.73
C ALA A 184 -2.35 -3.09 11.97
N LEU A 185 -1.54 -2.41 11.16
CA LEU A 185 -0.09 -2.49 11.26
C LEU A 185 0.54 -1.15 11.69
N PRO A 186 1.71 -1.17 12.36
CA PRO A 186 2.46 0.03 12.76
C PRO A 186 2.90 0.95 11.62
N ASP A 187 2.61 0.62 10.37
CA ASP A 187 2.87 1.41 9.18
C ASP A 187 1.67 2.29 8.74
N GLY A 188 0.58 2.27 9.52
CA GLY A 188 -0.66 3.00 9.28
C GLY A 188 -1.74 2.22 8.50
N ARG A 189 -1.41 1.04 7.96
CA ARG A 189 -2.34 0.15 7.25
C ARG A 189 -3.47 -0.29 8.17
N LEU A 190 -4.71 -0.19 7.69
CA LEU A 190 -5.88 -0.60 8.46
C LEU A 190 -6.02 -2.13 8.47
N ALA A 191 -6.73 -2.64 9.47
CA ALA A 191 -7.03 -4.05 9.59
C ALA A 191 -7.77 -4.57 8.36
N LYS A 192 -7.36 -5.75 7.89
CA LYS A 192 -7.94 -6.47 6.75
C LYS A 192 -7.72 -5.88 5.36
N GLU A 193 -6.94 -4.80 5.22
CA GLU A 193 -6.52 -4.29 3.92
C GLU A 193 -5.58 -5.28 3.20
N PRO A 194 -5.40 -5.21 1.87
CA PRO A 194 -4.35 -5.99 1.22
C PRO A 194 -2.97 -5.70 1.81
N LEU A 195 -2.08 -6.69 1.81
CA LEU A 195 -0.65 -6.48 2.02
C LEU A 195 0.01 -6.00 0.71
N ALA A 196 1.24 -5.50 0.80
CA ALA A 196 2.05 -5.20 -0.38
C ALA A 196 2.21 -6.44 -1.29
N ASP A 197 2.22 -6.20 -2.60
CA ASP A 197 2.28 -7.26 -3.59
C ASP A 197 3.74 -7.61 -3.96
N GLY A 198 4.27 -8.65 -3.31
CA GLY A 198 5.62 -9.16 -3.54
C GLY A 198 6.68 -8.34 -2.81
N VAL A 199 7.67 -7.86 -3.56
CA VAL A 199 8.70 -6.92 -3.05
C VAL A 199 8.38 -5.45 -3.38
N SER A 200 7.18 -5.17 -3.90
CA SER A 200 6.76 -3.82 -4.25
C SER A 200 6.57 -2.94 -3.00
N PRO A 201 6.81 -1.62 -3.09
CA PRO A 201 6.35 -0.67 -2.07
C PRO A 201 4.84 -0.79 -1.85
N ARG A 202 4.36 -0.39 -0.66
CA ARG A 202 2.92 -0.34 -0.39
C ARG A 202 2.22 0.63 -1.35
N GLN A 203 0.97 0.33 -1.67
CA GLN A 203 0.18 1.10 -2.63
C GLN A 203 0.07 2.56 -2.18
N GLY A 204 0.49 3.48 -3.05
CA GLY A 204 0.48 4.93 -2.80
C GLY A 204 1.62 5.45 -1.91
N LYS A 205 2.61 4.62 -1.55
CA LYS A 205 3.72 5.01 -0.65
C LYS A 205 5.02 5.32 -1.37
N ASP A 206 5.22 4.82 -2.58
CA ASP A 206 6.32 5.16 -3.49
C ASP A 206 6.05 6.50 -4.23
N THR A 207 6.37 7.60 -3.56
CA THR A 207 6.01 8.98 -3.97
C THR A 207 7.14 9.74 -4.67
N LEU A 208 8.39 9.24 -4.63
CA LEU A 208 9.55 9.87 -5.26
C LEU A 208 9.87 9.32 -6.67
N GLY A 209 8.88 8.68 -7.31
CA GLY A 209 8.94 8.23 -8.69
C GLY A 209 9.57 6.84 -8.87
N PRO A 210 9.55 6.32 -10.12
CA PRO A 210 9.82 4.92 -10.40
C PRO A 210 11.29 4.53 -10.20
N THR A 211 12.23 5.47 -10.37
CA THR A 211 13.65 5.25 -10.13
C THR A 211 13.96 5.10 -8.64
N ALA A 212 13.37 5.95 -7.79
CA ALA A 212 13.54 5.85 -6.34
C ALA A 212 12.93 4.55 -5.80
N ALA A 213 11.75 4.18 -6.31
CA ALA A 213 11.12 2.91 -5.98
C ALA A 213 12.00 1.72 -6.41
N ALA A 214 12.54 1.74 -7.63
CA ALA A 214 13.47 0.70 -8.09
C ALA A 214 14.76 0.62 -7.27
N ASN A 215 15.31 1.77 -6.83
CA ASN A 215 16.47 1.81 -5.94
C ASN A 215 16.19 1.14 -4.59
N SER A 216 15.08 1.48 -3.94
CA SER A 216 14.67 0.84 -2.68
C SER A 216 14.48 -0.66 -2.84
N VAL A 217 13.76 -1.09 -3.87
CA VAL A 217 13.50 -2.53 -4.10
C VAL A 217 14.81 -3.28 -4.35
N ALA A 218 15.72 -2.73 -5.16
CA ALA A 218 17.01 -3.35 -5.44
C ALA A 218 17.94 -3.46 -4.22
N LYS A 219 17.69 -2.72 -3.13
CA LYS A 219 18.42 -2.89 -1.86
C LYS A 219 18.02 -4.17 -1.12
N LEU A 220 16.95 -4.87 -1.50
CA LEU A 220 16.66 -6.19 -0.96
C LEU A 220 17.68 -7.24 -1.43
N ASP A 221 17.84 -8.32 -0.68
CA ASP A 221 18.67 -9.44 -1.13
C ASP A 221 17.83 -10.33 -2.04
N HIS A 222 17.84 -10.05 -3.35
CA HIS A 222 17.09 -10.87 -4.28
C HIS A 222 17.72 -12.25 -4.48
N PHE A 223 19.05 -12.37 -4.33
CA PHE A 223 19.77 -13.61 -4.65
C PHE A 223 19.42 -14.74 -3.67
N ILE A 224 19.36 -14.44 -2.36
CA ILE A 224 18.97 -15.42 -1.34
C ILE A 224 17.52 -15.91 -1.50
N ALA A 225 16.65 -15.12 -2.11
CA ALA A 225 15.29 -15.50 -2.45
C ALA A 225 15.25 -16.21 -3.82
N SER A 226 16.02 -17.30 -3.96
CA SER A 226 16.26 -17.98 -5.25
C SER A 226 15.05 -18.69 -5.84
N ASN A 227 13.95 -18.85 -5.08
CA ASN A 227 12.67 -19.30 -5.64
C ASN A 227 11.93 -18.19 -6.41
N GLY A 228 12.44 -16.95 -6.37
CA GLY A 228 11.95 -15.83 -7.15
C GLY A 228 11.43 -14.68 -6.27
N THR A 229 11.66 -13.45 -6.72
CA THR A 229 11.05 -12.24 -6.15
C THR A 229 10.21 -11.53 -7.21
N LEU A 230 9.21 -10.77 -6.80
CA LEU A 230 8.29 -10.13 -7.74
C LEU A 230 8.06 -8.66 -7.41
N TYR A 231 8.45 -7.79 -8.35
CA TYR A 231 8.17 -6.36 -8.29
C TYR A 231 7.12 -5.96 -9.34
N ASN A 232 6.04 -5.29 -8.91
CA ASN A 232 5.06 -4.67 -9.80
C ASN A 232 5.29 -3.16 -9.90
N GLN A 233 5.13 -2.62 -11.12
CA GLN A 233 4.95 -1.20 -11.35
C GLN A 233 3.75 -0.97 -12.27
N LYS A 234 3.08 0.18 -12.13
CA LYS A 234 2.01 0.61 -13.03
C LYS A 234 2.37 1.97 -13.61
N PHE A 235 2.30 2.09 -14.94
CA PHE A 235 2.61 3.31 -15.68
C PHE A 235 1.36 3.83 -16.39
N LEU A 236 1.26 5.14 -16.50
CA LEU A 236 0.31 5.75 -17.44
C LEU A 236 0.79 5.50 -18.89
N PRO A 237 -0.11 5.18 -19.84
CA PRO A 237 0.26 4.99 -21.24
C PRO A 237 1.03 6.17 -21.84
N SER A 238 0.68 7.41 -21.44
CA SER A 238 1.36 8.63 -21.87
C SER A 238 2.83 8.69 -21.46
N SER A 239 3.21 8.05 -20.35
CA SER A 239 4.60 8.05 -19.85
C SER A 239 5.53 7.19 -20.71
N LEU A 240 4.97 6.23 -21.47
CA LEU A 240 5.74 5.30 -22.30
C LEU A 240 5.60 5.60 -23.80
N ALA A 241 4.92 6.68 -24.15
CA ALA A 241 4.60 7.02 -25.53
C ALA A 241 5.85 7.45 -26.33
N GLY A 242 5.96 6.94 -27.56
CA GLY A 242 7.03 7.27 -28.49
C GLY A 242 8.40 6.70 -28.13
N GLU A 243 9.38 6.92 -29.01
CA GLU A 243 10.72 6.35 -28.89
C GLU A 243 11.45 6.77 -27.60
N ASN A 244 11.27 8.01 -27.16
CA ASN A 244 11.88 8.48 -25.91
C ASN A 244 11.26 7.81 -24.68
N GLY A 245 9.93 7.65 -24.64
CA GLY A 245 9.25 6.92 -23.56
C GLY A 245 9.73 5.48 -23.46
N LEU A 246 9.81 4.77 -24.59
CA LEU A 246 10.33 3.40 -24.66
C LEU A 246 11.81 3.30 -24.25
N ARG A 247 12.64 4.28 -24.65
CA ARG A 247 14.06 4.32 -24.28
C ARG A 247 14.23 4.55 -22.77
N ASN A 248 13.51 5.50 -22.19
CA ASN A 248 13.59 5.78 -20.76
C ASN A 248 13.07 4.61 -19.93
N PHE A 249 11.99 3.96 -20.39
CA PHE A 249 11.47 2.74 -19.79
C PHE A 249 12.48 1.58 -19.80
N SER A 250 13.14 1.36 -20.94
CA SER A 250 14.23 0.37 -21.03
C SER A 250 15.40 0.73 -20.12
N GLY A 251 15.74 2.02 -20.01
CA GLY A 251 16.75 2.53 -19.09
C GLY A 251 16.43 2.23 -17.63
N LEU A 252 15.18 2.46 -17.19
CA LEU A 252 14.72 2.13 -15.84
C LEU A 252 14.84 0.63 -15.55
N ILE A 253 14.41 -0.23 -16.48
CA ILE A 253 14.51 -1.69 -16.32
C ILE A 253 15.97 -2.13 -16.17
N ARG A 254 16.86 -1.62 -17.03
CA ARG A 254 18.29 -1.92 -16.98
C ARG A 254 18.90 -1.44 -15.66
N HIS A 255 18.58 -0.22 -15.24
CA HIS A 255 19.05 0.33 -13.98
C HIS A 255 18.68 -0.55 -12.77
N TYR A 256 17.43 -1.02 -12.70
CA TYR A 256 16.99 -1.96 -11.65
C TYR A 256 17.79 -3.27 -11.66
N PHE A 257 18.01 -3.86 -12.84
CA PHE A 257 18.77 -5.11 -12.98
C PHE A 257 20.28 -4.93 -12.73
N ASP A 258 20.86 -3.80 -13.13
CA ASP A 258 22.27 -3.47 -12.85
C ASP A 258 22.51 -3.37 -11.34
N LYS A 259 21.49 -2.94 -10.59
CA LYS A 259 21.42 -2.91 -9.11
C LYS A 259 21.04 -4.25 -8.48
N LYS A 260 21.02 -5.35 -9.24
CA LYS A 260 20.72 -6.73 -8.78
C LYS A 260 19.27 -7.00 -8.42
N GLY A 261 18.34 -6.14 -8.87
CA GLY A 261 16.94 -6.51 -8.97
C GLY A 261 16.76 -7.78 -9.81
N MET A 262 15.82 -8.66 -9.44
CA MET A 262 15.66 -9.96 -10.12
C MET A 262 14.56 -9.96 -11.18
N HIS A 263 13.41 -9.34 -10.87
CA HIS A 263 12.25 -9.34 -11.74
C HIS A 263 11.40 -8.10 -11.51
N VAL A 264 10.87 -7.53 -12.60
CA VAL A 264 9.89 -6.44 -12.59
C VAL A 264 8.88 -6.68 -13.72
N GLN A 265 7.62 -6.35 -13.48
CA GLN A 265 6.55 -6.45 -14.46
C GLN A 265 5.62 -5.24 -14.36
N PHE A 266 4.87 -4.99 -15.44
CA PHE A 266 4.22 -3.70 -15.65
C PHE A 266 2.74 -3.85 -15.99
N ASN A 267 1.92 -2.99 -15.38
CA ASN A 267 0.68 -2.54 -16.00
C ASN A 267 0.95 -1.23 -16.73
N VAL A 268 0.40 -1.06 -17.93
CA VAL A 268 0.45 0.20 -18.69
C VAL A 268 -0.99 0.59 -18.99
N ILE A 269 -1.63 1.22 -18.02
CA ILE A 269 -3.07 1.48 -18.01
C ILE A 269 -3.38 2.60 -17.02
N ASP A 270 -4.36 3.44 -17.34
CA ASP A 270 -4.84 4.46 -16.44
C ASP A 270 -5.94 3.95 -15.49
N ARG A 271 -5.99 4.57 -14.31
CA ARG A 271 -6.95 4.26 -13.24
C ARG A 271 -8.39 4.45 -13.69
N ASN A 272 -8.67 5.42 -14.56
CA ASN A 272 -10.04 5.72 -14.97
C ASN A 272 -10.59 4.61 -15.86
N THR A 273 -9.79 4.04 -16.76
CA THR A 273 -10.15 2.85 -17.53
C THR A 273 -10.48 1.68 -16.61
N LEU A 274 -9.68 1.42 -15.58
CA LEU A 274 -9.97 0.34 -14.63
C LEU A 274 -11.29 0.57 -13.87
N ILE A 275 -11.54 1.78 -13.40
CA ILE A 275 -12.78 2.14 -12.68
C ILE A 275 -14.00 2.02 -13.60
N GLU A 276 -13.85 2.44 -14.85
CA GLU A 276 -14.92 2.35 -15.83
C GLU A 276 -15.19 0.89 -16.21
N ALA A 277 -14.15 0.07 -16.37
CA ALA A 277 -14.25 -1.37 -16.55
C ALA A 277 -14.86 -2.12 -15.34
N GLN A 278 -14.76 -1.59 -14.12
CA GLN A 278 -15.55 -2.12 -12.98
C GLN A 278 -17.04 -1.81 -13.10
N LYS A 279 -17.38 -0.63 -13.64
CA LYS A 279 -18.77 -0.16 -13.74
C LYS A 279 -19.51 -0.79 -14.91
N ASN A 280 -18.84 -0.96 -16.05
CA ASN A 280 -19.42 -1.46 -17.30
C ASN A 280 -18.62 -2.66 -17.84
N PRO A 281 -18.48 -3.77 -17.09
CA PRO A 281 -17.59 -4.88 -17.45
C PRO A 281 -17.90 -5.50 -18.83
N GLU A 282 -19.15 -5.42 -19.30
CA GLU A 282 -19.57 -5.89 -20.62
C GLU A 282 -18.88 -5.17 -21.78
N GLN A 283 -18.40 -3.95 -21.56
CA GLN A 283 -17.68 -3.14 -22.57
C GLN A 283 -16.17 -3.41 -22.57
N HIS A 284 -15.67 -4.22 -21.62
CA HIS A 284 -14.23 -4.44 -21.37
C HIS A 284 -13.88 -5.93 -21.26
N GLN A 285 -14.56 -6.80 -22.02
CA GLN A 285 -14.33 -8.25 -21.95
C GLN A 285 -12.92 -8.67 -22.41
N ASP A 286 -12.30 -7.86 -23.26
CA ASP A 286 -10.95 -8.06 -23.80
C ASP A 286 -9.87 -7.38 -22.95
N LEU A 287 -10.25 -6.59 -21.94
CA LEU A 287 -9.30 -5.89 -21.08
C LEU A 287 -8.46 -6.90 -20.28
N VAL A 288 -7.15 -6.89 -20.51
CA VAL A 288 -6.18 -7.72 -19.79
C VAL A 288 -5.33 -6.85 -18.88
N VAL A 289 -5.17 -7.28 -17.63
CA VAL A 289 -4.32 -6.62 -16.65
C VAL A 289 -3.26 -7.58 -16.12
N ARG A 290 -2.15 -7.02 -15.63
CA ARG A 290 -1.15 -7.76 -14.86
C ARG A 290 -1.59 -7.84 -13.40
N VAL A 291 -1.65 -9.05 -12.83
CA VAL A 291 -2.03 -9.27 -11.42
C VAL A 291 -0.76 -9.35 -10.56
N ALA A 292 -0.19 -10.54 -10.35
CA ALA A 292 1.18 -10.69 -9.86
C ALA A 292 1.76 -12.01 -10.39
N GLY A 293 2.58 -11.94 -11.44
CA GLY A 293 3.26 -13.10 -12.03
C GLY A 293 2.49 -13.72 -13.20
N TYR A 294 1.27 -13.23 -13.44
CA TYR A 294 0.42 -13.61 -14.56
C TYR A 294 -0.45 -12.43 -15.01
N SER A 295 -1.01 -12.56 -16.21
CA SER A 295 -2.01 -11.64 -16.74
C SER A 295 -3.37 -12.34 -16.78
N ALA A 296 -4.45 -11.59 -16.59
CA ALA A 296 -5.81 -12.12 -16.60
C ALA A 296 -6.79 -11.11 -17.20
N GLN A 297 -7.92 -11.62 -17.70
CA GLN A 297 -9.03 -10.78 -18.10
C GLN A 297 -9.58 -10.04 -16.88
N TRP A 298 -9.78 -8.74 -17.00
CA TRP A 298 -10.25 -7.88 -15.91
C TRP A 298 -11.57 -8.37 -15.30
N VAL A 299 -12.49 -8.76 -16.18
CA VAL A 299 -13.87 -9.14 -15.84
C VAL A 299 -13.98 -10.45 -15.04
N VAL A 300 -12.94 -11.29 -15.03
CA VAL A 300 -12.94 -12.55 -14.25
C VAL A 300 -12.32 -12.39 -12.87
N LEU A 301 -11.77 -11.22 -12.56
CA LEU A 301 -11.15 -10.96 -11.26
C LEU A 301 -12.21 -10.64 -10.22
N ALA A 302 -12.00 -11.14 -9.00
CA ALA A 302 -12.80 -10.74 -7.85
C ALA A 302 -12.64 -9.23 -7.60
N LYS A 303 -13.71 -8.58 -7.11
CA LYS A 303 -13.73 -7.13 -6.91
C LYS A 303 -12.58 -6.65 -6.02
N GLU A 304 -12.23 -7.38 -4.96
CA GLU A 304 -11.15 -6.96 -4.07
C GLU A 304 -9.76 -7.03 -4.74
N VAL A 305 -9.57 -7.93 -5.71
CA VAL A 305 -8.34 -7.98 -6.51
C VAL A 305 -8.32 -6.82 -7.52
N GLN A 306 -9.46 -6.48 -8.11
CA GLN A 306 -9.58 -5.30 -8.97
C GLN A 306 -9.28 -4.01 -8.19
N ASP A 307 -9.83 -3.87 -6.99
CA ASP A 307 -9.62 -2.72 -6.10
C ASP A 307 -8.14 -2.60 -5.70
N ASP A 308 -7.46 -3.72 -5.43
CA ASP A 308 -6.00 -3.77 -5.18
C ASP A 308 -5.20 -3.28 -6.39
N ILE A 309 -5.53 -3.72 -7.61
CA ILE A 309 -4.82 -3.28 -8.83
C ILE A 309 -5.06 -1.79 -9.10
N ILE A 310 -6.27 -1.29 -8.83
CA ILE A 310 -6.63 0.12 -8.95
C ILE A 310 -5.83 0.97 -7.97
N SER A 311 -5.64 0.52 -6.72
CA SER A 311 -4.97 1.28 -5.67
C SER A 311 -3.45 1.41 -5.86
N ARG A 312 -2.83 0.51 -6.64
CA ARG A 312 -1.39 0.59 -6.97
C ARG A 312 -1.01 1.94 -7.56
N THR A 313 0.17 2.42 -7.19
CA THR A 313 0.72 3.71 -7.60
C THR A 313 0.86 3.83 -9.11
N GLU A 314 0.40 4.95 -9.66
CA GLU A 314 0.58 5.31 -11.07
C GLU A 314 1.88 6.10 -11.23
N GLN A 315 2.89 5.44 -11.78
CA GLN A 315 4.18 6.04 -12.02
C GLN A 315 4.15 6.90 -13.29
N GLN A 316 4.81 8.05 -13.21
CA GLN A 316 5.12 8.89 -14.37
C GLN A 316 6.63 8.91 -14.58
N LEU A 317 7.02 8.73 -15.83
CA LEU A 317 8.42 8.72 -16.23
C LEU A 317 8.72 10.03 -16.96
N SER A 318 9.42 10.93 -16.29
CA SER A 318 9.85 12.25 -16.81
C SER A 318 11.19 12.18 -17.52
#